data_AF-A0AA43TX48-F1
#
_entry.id   AF-A0AA43TX48-F1
#
_cell.length_a   1.000
_cell.length_b   1.000
_cell.length_c   1.000
_cell.angle_alpha   90.00
_cell.angle_beta   90.00
_cell.angle_gamma   90.00
#
_symmetry.space_group_name_H-M   'P 1'
#
loop_
_entity.id
_entity.type
_entity.pdbx_description
1 polymer ?
#
loop_
_entity_poly.entity_id
_entity_poly.type
_entity_poly.pdbx_seq_one_letter_code
_entity_poly.pdbx_strand_id
1 'polypeptide(L)'
;MALRITGIGGLIGFQGFLGWWMVKSGLKDDLFTPGSHPRVSQYRLVAHLGTAFICYSAMLWNGLQILQEQRFLSGLQGAINIMAKLRNPGLRAFQVSSMALAGLVFVTAMSGGFVAGLDAGLIYNDFPWMGERWIPPSEELFSDFYSKKADARDLWWRNALENPSLAQLDHRILASTTFGAIVALFAYSKLSRRARALLPRASRKALHGVLGFACLQVTLGITTLLYLVPLPLASAHQAGSLALLSYMLILGSRTWLPRQRFVALLAKRVAQSGPANARAAIKSPHLHPRNNVFKAFPALQK
;
A
#
# COMPACT_ATOMS: atom_id res chain seq x y z
N MET A 1 0.85 18.16 15.84
CA MET A 1 2.07 17.69 15.13
C MET A 1 2.89 16.79 16.05
N ALA A 2 3.12 17.21 17.31
CA ALA A 2 3.80 16.44 18.35
C ALA A 2 3.45 14.94 18.38
N LEU A 3 2.17 14.58 18.57
CA LEU A 3 1.74 13.16 18.65
C LEU A 3 2.20 12.30 17.46
N ARG A 4 2.23 12.85 16.24
CA ARG A 4 2.68 12.10 15.05
C ARG A 4 4.19 11.90 15.03
N ILE A 5 4.94 12.93 15.42
CA ILE A 5 6.39 12.86 15.49
C ILE A 5 6.79 11.89 16.60
N THR A 6 6.14 11.97 17.77
CA THR A 6 6.33 11.02 18.87
C THR A 6 5.98 9.60 18.44
N GLY A 7 4.85 9.40 17.73
CA GLY A 7 4.46 8.08 17.22
C GLY A 7 5.46 7.50 16.22
N ILE A 8 5.92 8.30 15.25
CA ILE A 8 6.94 7.87 14.27
C ILE A 8 8.28 7.61 14.97
N GLY A 9 8.71 8.47 15.90
CA GLY A 9 9.92 8.26 16.70
C GLY A 9 9.85 6.97 17.52
N GLY A 10 8.69 6.67 18.10
CA GLY A 10 8.43 5.40 18.78
C GLY A 10 8.54 4.20 17.84
N LEU A 11 7.98 4.29 16.62
CA LEU A 11 8.11 3.23 15.61
C LEU A 11 9.57 3.00 15.19
N ILE A 12 10.37 4.06 15.06
CA ILE A 12 11.81 3.97 14.75
C ILE A 12 12.57 3.28 15.90
N GLY A 13 12.29 3.67 17.16
CA GLY A 13 12.87 2.99 18.32
C GLY A 13 12.48 1.50 18.37
N PHE A 14 11.22 1.19 18.07
CA PHE A 14 10.72 -0.18 18.00
C PHE A 14 11.33 -0.98 16.85
N GLN A 15 11.63 -0.35 15.70
CA GLN A 15 12.42 -0.97 14.63
C GLN A 15 13.78 -1.42 15.13
N GLY A 16 14.50 -0.56 15.86
CA GLY A 16 15.80 -0.90 16.46
C GLY A 16 15.69 -2.07 17.43
N PHE A 17 14.65 -2.09 18.27
CA PHE A 17 14.36 -3.21 19.17
C PHE A 17 14.12 -4.53 18.41
N LEU A 18 13.26 -4.53 17.39
CA LEU A 18 12.99 -5.74 16.59
C LEU A 18 14.25 -6.22 15.84
N GLY A 19 15.05 -5.29 15.30
CA GLY A 19 16.32 -5.62 14.65
C GLY A 19 17.31 -6.29 15.60
N TRP A 20 17.48 -5.74 16.80
CA TRP A 20 18.28 -6.37 17.85
C TRP A 20 17.74 -7.76 18.23
N TRP A 21 16.42 -7.89 18.38
CA TRP A 21 15.77 -9.17 18.72
C TRP A 21 15.98 -10.25 17.65
N MET A 22 15.96 -9.87 16.37
CA MET A 22 16.28 -10.76 15.25
C MET A 22 17.74 -11.26 15.35
N VAL A 23 18.71 -10.34 15.49
CA VAL A 23 20.14 -10.67 15.59
C VAL A 23 20.42 -11.57 16.79
N LYS A 24 20.00 -11.15 18.00
CA LYS A 24 20.21 -11.93 19.22
C LYS A 24 19.66 -13.35 19.10
N SER A 25 18.55 -13.53 18.40
CA SER A 25 17.92 -14.84 18.27
C SER A 25 18.49 -15.75 17.20
N GLY A 26 19.21 -15.16 16.24
CA GLY A 26 19.93 -15.89 15.21
C GLY A 26 21.31 -16.35 15.67
N LEU A 27 21.78 -15.96 16.86
CA LEU A 27 23.07 -16.34 17.45
C LEU A 27 22.89 -17.45 18.50
N LYS A 28 22.56 -18.66 18.06
CA LYS A 28 22.55 -19.88 18.90
C LYS A 28 23.88 -20.63 18.78
N ASP A 29 24.19 -21.46 19.78
CA ASP A 29 25.47 -22.17 19.90
C ASP A 29 25.78 -23.10 18.70
N ASP A 30 24.74 -23.55 17.99
CA ASP A 30 24.86 -24.37 16.78
C ASP A 30 25.51 -23.61 15.59
N LEU A 31 25.62 -22.28 15.63
CA LEU A 31 26.25 -21.46 14.58
C LEU A 31 27.77 -21.62 14.46
N PHE A 32 28.41 -22.20 15.47
CA PHE A 32 29.85 -22.43 15.44
C PHE A 32 30.20 -23.78 14.78
N THR A 33 29.20 -24.52 14.30
CA THR A 33 29.41 -25.75 13.52
C THR A 33 29.71 -25.42 12.05
N PRO A 34 30.71 -26.06 11.41
CA PRO A 34 31.01 -25.83 10.00
C PRO A 34 29.78 -26.10 9.11
N GLY A 35 29.39 -25.11 8.29
CA GLY A 35 28.23 -25.21 7.39
C GLY A 35 26.89 -24.71 7.97
N SER A 36 26.87 -24.26 9.22
CA SER A 36 25.69 -23.61 9.79
C SER A 36 25.62 -22.12 9.40
N HIS A 37 24.40 -21.64 9.16
CA HIS A 37 24.13 -20.23 8.84
C HIS A 37 23.15 -19.65 9.86
N PRO A 38 23.36 -18.39 10.32
CA PRO A 38 22.38 -17.70 11.14
C PRO A 38 21.01 -17.68 10.46
N ARG A 39 20.01 -18.33 11.06
CA ARG A 39 18.62 -18.30 10.57
C ARG A 39 17.73 -17.57 11.57
N VAL A 40 16.99 -16.61 11.05
CA VAL A 40 15.98 -15.86 11.82
C VAL A 40 14.63 -16.46 11.48
N SER A 41 13.77 -16.66 12.49
CA SER A 41 12.40 -17.13 12.24
C SER A 41 11.65 -16.15 11.33
N GLN A 42 10.92 -16.71 10.36
CA GLN A 42 10.02 -16.01 9.44
C GLN A 42 9.05 -15.06 10.16
N TYR A 43 8.58 -15.42 11.37
CA TYR A 43 7.73 -14.55 12.18
C TYR A 43 8.42 -13.24 12.56
N ARG A 44 9.70 -13.31 12.94
CA ARG A 44 10.47 -12.12 13.35
C ARG A 44 10.86 -11.29 12.14
N LEU A 45 11.24 -11.94 11.04
CA LEU A 45 11.52 -11.30 9.77
C LEU A 45 10.32 -10.49 9.29
N VAL A 46 9.13 -11.11 9.22
CA VAL A 46 7.90 -10.44 8.79
C VAL A 46 7.47 -9.36 9.78
N ALA A 47 7.62 -9.58 11.09
CA ALA A 47 7.33 -8.56 12.09
C ALA A 47 8.19 -7.31 11.89
N HIS A 48 9.51 -7.47 11.69
CA HIS A 48 10.42 -6.37 11.43
C HIS A 48 10.12 -5.67 10.10
N LEU A 49 9.95 -6.43 9.02
CA LEU A 49 9.59 -5.90 7.70
C LEU A 49 8.26 -5.11 7.74
N GLY A 50 7.22 -5.67 8.34
CA GLY A 50 5.90 -5.05 8.41
C GLY A 50 5.89 -3.76 9.22
N THR A 51 6.61 -3.76 10.35
CA THR A 51 6.75 -2.56 11.17
C THR A 51 7.61 -1.48 10.49
N ALA A 52 8.62 -1.87 9.69
CA ALA A 52 9.36 -0.96 8.83
C ALA A 52 8.45 -0.33 7.76
N PHE A 53 7.62 -1.14 7.09
CA PHE A 53 6.65 -0.68 6.09
C PHE A 53 5.61 0.26 6.70
N ILE A 54 5.14 0.00 7.92
CA ILE A 54 4.20 0.88 8.64
C ILE A 54 4.89 2.22 8.96
N CYS A 55 6.12 2.19 9.49
CA CYS A 55 6.89 3.39 9.79
C CYS A 55 7.11 4.24 8.52
N TYR A 56 7.60 3.61 7.45
CA TYR A 56 7.78 4.24 6.14
C TYR A 56 6.48 4.83 5.62
N SER A 57 5.38 4.07 5.65
CA SER A 57 4.06 4.52 5.19
C SER A 57 3.56 5.73 5.97
N ALA A 58 3.76 5.74 7.30
CA ALA A 58 3.41 6.87 8.14
C ALA A 58 4.24 8.11 7.78
N MET A 59 5.55 7.97 7.58
CA MET A 59 6.43 9.07 7.17
C MET A 59 6.05 9.61 5.78
N LEU A 60 5.93 8.73 4.79
CA LEU A 60 5.58 9.09 3.42
C LEU A 60 4.21 9.77 3.37
N TRP A 61 3.19 9.22 4.04
CA TRP A 61 1.86 9.84 4.09
C TRP A 61 1.91 11.25 4.69
N ASN A 62 2.68 11.46 5.75
CA ASN A 62 2.83 12.78 6.35
C ASN A 62 3.54 13.77 5.41
N GLY A 63 4.62 13.34 4.74
CA GLY A 63 5.32 14.15 3.75
C GLY A 63 4.40 14.54 2.57
N LEU A 64 3.65 13.57 2.03
CA LEU A 64 2.70 13.81 0.94
C LEU A 64 1.60 14.80 1.33
N GLN A 65 1.09 14.73 2.56
CA GLN A 65 0.10 15.68 3.07
C GLN A 65 0.68 17.10 3.12
N ILE A 66 1.89 17.28 3.65
CA ILE A 66 2.54 18.61 3.72
C ILE A 66 2.73 19.20 2.32
N LEU A 67 3.25 18.40 1.38
CA LEU A 67 3.46 18.83 -0.02
C LEU A 67 2.14 19.19 -0.72
N GLN A 68 1.07 18.45 -0.43
CA GLN A 68 -0.26 18.73 -0.96
C GLN A 68 -0.85 20.02 -0.38
N GLU A 69 -0.73 20.21 0.93
CA GLU A 69 -1.19 21.41 1.64
C GLU A 69 -0.49 22.67 1.11
N GLN A 70 0.84 22.63 0.94
CA GLN A 70 1.61 23.71 0.33
C GLN A 70 1.11 24.05 -1.08
N ARG A 71 0.92 23.03 -1.94
CA ARG A 71 0.42 23.22 -3.31
C ARG A 71 -0.98 23.83 -3.35
N PHE A 72 -1.83 23.51 -2.39
CA PHE A 72 -3.16 24.11 -2.30
C PHE A 72 -3.13 25.56 -1.85
N LEU A 73 -2.17 25.93 -0.98
CA LEU A 73 -1.96 27.32 -0.58
C LEU A 73 -1.39 28.19 -1.71
N SER A 74 -0.57 27.63 -2.60
CA SER A 74 0.00 28.36 -3.74
C SER A 74 -0.96 28.56 -4.91
N GLY A 75 -2.08 27.82 -4.95
CA GLY A 75 -3.03 27.82 -6.06
C GLY A 75 -4.47 27.68 -5.60
N LEU A 76 -4.98 28.71 -4.93
CA LEU A 76 -6.23 28.67 -4.17
C LEU A 76 -7.46 28.28 -5.01
N GLN A 77 -7.61 28.86 -6.20
CA GLN A 77 -8.73 28.54 -7.10
C GLN A 77 -8.68 27.08 -7.57
N GLY A 78 -7.49 26.58 -7.89
CA GLY A 78 -7.28 25.17 -8.25
C GLY A 78 -7.60 24.24 -7.08
N ALA A 79 -7.22 24.62 -5.87
CA ALA A 79 -7.50 23.87 -4.65
C ALA A 79 -9.02 23.74 -4.40
N ILE A 80 -9.79 24.83 -4.53
CA ILE A 80 -11.25 24.81 -4.38
C ILE A 80 -11.89 23.82 -5.36
N ASN A 81 -11.52 23.91 -6.63
CA ASN A 81 -12.06 23.03 -7.68
C ASN A 81 -11.73 21.56 -7.43
N ILE A 82 -10.51 21.25 -6.97
CA ILE A 82 -10.11 19.88 -6.63
C ILE A 82 -10.90 19.39 -5.42
N MET A 83 -10.97 20.17 -4.34
CA MET A 83 -11.69 19.77 -3.13
C MET A 83 -13.18 19.55 -3.37
N ALA A 84 -13.82 20.36 -4.22
CA ALA A 84 -15.21 20.17 -4.61
C ALA A 84 -15.43 18.80 -5.27
N LYS A 85 -14.50 18.36 -6.13
CA LYS A 85 -14.55 17.02 -6.73
C LYS A 85 -14.30 15.91 -5.72
N LEU A 86 -13.34 16.10 -4.80
CA LEU A 86 -13.00 15.09 -3.79
C LEU A 86 -14.09 14.91 -2.71
N ARG A 87 -14.89 15.95 -2.45
CA ARG A 87 -16.07 15.90 -1.56
C ARG A 87 -17.27 15.20 -2.19
N ASN A 88 -17.29 15.03 -3.51
CA ASN A 88 -18.44 14.45 -4.17
C ASN A 88 -18.64 12.98 -3.74
N PRO A 89 -19.81 12.59 -3.22
CA PRO A 89 -20.07 11.24 -2.72
C PRO A 89 -19.93 10.17 -3.82
N GLY A 90 -20.09 10.55 -5.09
CA GLY A 90 -19.86 9.66 -6.23
C GLY A 90 -18.41 9.17 -6.38
N LEU A 91 -17.45 9.78 -5.69
CA LEU A 91 -16.06 9.33 -5.64
C LEU A 91 -15.78 8.37 -4.46
N ARG A 92 -16.74 8.20 -3.54
CA ARG A 92 -16.52 7.46 -2.28
C ARG A 92 -16.12 6.01 -2.50
N ALA A 93 -16.77 5.33 -3.46
CA ALA A 93 -16.42 3.96 -3.82
C ALA A 93 -14.94 3.86 -4.25
N PHE A 94 -14.48 4.74 -5.13
CA PHE A 94 -13.07 4.78 -5.57
C PHE A 94 -12.11 5.00 -4.39
N GLN A 95 -12.43 5.95 -3.50
CA GLN A 95 -11.60 6.28 -2.33
C GLN A 95 -11.45 5.09 -1.38
N VAL A 96 -12.55 4.42 -1.07
CA VAL A 96 -12.57 3.25 -0.19
C VAL A 96 -11.86 2.07 -0.85
N SER A 97 -12.17 1.77 -2.11
CA SER A 97 -11.47 0.72 -2.86
C SER A 97 -9.97 0.96 -2.95
N SER A 98 -9.54 2.20 -3.20
CA SER A 98 -8.11 2.55 -3.22
C SER A 98 -7.44 2.36 -1.85
N MET A 99 -8.13 2.63 -0.74
CA MET A 99 -7.58 2.41 0.60
C MET A 99 -7.51 0.92 0.95
N ALA A 100 -8.60 0.19 0.68
CA ALA A 100 -8.66 -1.25 0.88
C ALA A 100 -7.57 -1.96 0.07
N LEU A 101 -7.35 -1.53 -1.17
CA LEU A 101 -6.32 -2.07 -2.04
C LEU A 101 -4.90 -1.76 -1.55
N ALA A 102 -4.67 -0.62 -0.90
CA ALA A 102 -3.39 -0.33 -0.25
C ALA A 102 -3.13 -1.30 0.91
N GLY A 103 -4.17 -1.61 1.69
CA GLY A 103 -4.12 -2.65 2.72
C GLY A 103 -3.85 -4.04 2.14
N LEU A 104 -4.50 -4.39 1.03
CA LEU A 104 -4.25 -5.66 0.34
C LEU A 104 -2.82 -5.75 -0.18
N VAL A 105 -2.28 -4.70 -0.81
CA VAL A 105 -0.86 -4.65 -1.23
C VAL A 105 0.08 -4.87 -0.05
N PHE A 106 -0.20 -4.25 1.10
CA PHE A 106 0.58 -4.46 2.32
C PHE A 106 0.52 -5.92 2.79
N VAL A 107 -0.67 -6.53 2.85
CA VAL A 107 -0.83 -7.93 3.23
C VAL A 107 -0.11 -8.87 2.27
N THR A 108 -0.18 -8.63 0.96
CA THR A 108 0.55 -9.39 -0.07
C THR A 108 2.06 -9.26 0.09
N ALA A 109 2.56 -8.08 0.45
CA ALA A 109 3.99 -7.90 0.75
C ALA A 109 4.40 -8.70 2.01
N MET A 110 3.54 -8.75 3.03
CA MET A 110 3.80 -9.55 4.24
C MET A 110 3.79 -11.05 3.98
N SER A 111 2.86 -11.56 3.16
CA SER A 111 2.87 -12.97 2.75
C SER A 111 4.14 -13.32 1.97
N GLY A 112 4.64 -12.40 1.13
CA GLY A 112 5.93 -12.57 0.46
C GLY A 112 7.12 -12.61 1.43
N GLY A 113 7.03 -11.90 2.56
CA GLY A 113 8.00 -12.00 3.65
C GLY A 113 8.03 -13.38 4.32
N PHE A 114 6.87 -14.04 4.46
CA PHE A 114 6.82 -15.44 4.92
C PHE A 114 7.45 -16.40 3.91
N VAL A 115 7.17 -16.22 2.61
CA VAL A 115 7.80 -17.00 1.54
C VAL A 115 9.32 -16.88 1.57
N ALA A 116 9.84 -15.66 1.73
CA ALA A 116 11.28 -15.43 1.86
C ALA A 116 11.86 -16.03 3.14
N GLY A 117 11.17 -15.92 4.28
CA GLY A 117 11.65 -16.46 5.56
C GLY A 117 11.62 -17.99 5.67
N LEU A 118 10.80 -18.66 4.86
CA LEU A 118 10.69 -20.12 4.78
C LEU A 118 11.53 -20.73 3.64
N ASP A 119 12.24 -19.92 2.86
CA ASP A 119 12.86 -20.33 1.59
C ASP A 119 11.85 -20.99 0.62
N ALA A 120 10.57 -20.66 0.76
CA ALA A 120 9.48 -21.29 0.02
C ALA A 120 9.49 -20.99 -1.48
N GLY A 121 10.25 -19.96 -1.90
CA GLY A 121 10.46 -19.66 -3.31
C GLY A 121 11.23 -20.73 -4.09
N LEU A 122 11.85 -21.71 -3.40
CA LEU A 122 12.61 -22.83 -3.98
C LEU A 122 11.80 -24.13 -4.09
N ILE A 123 10.53 -24.14 -3.68
CA ILE A 123 9.70 -25.35 -3.68
C ILE A 123 9.10 -25.58 -5.07
N TYR A 124 8.28 -24.63 -5.55
CA TYR A 124 7.69 -24.66 -6.88
C TYR A 124 8.21 -23.51 -7.74
N ASN A 125 8.92 -23.83 -8.82
CA ASN A 125 9.59 -22.85 -9.67
C ASN A 125 8.97 -22.68 -11.06
N ASP A 126 7.77 -23.24 -11.27
CA ASP A 126 6.92 -22.99 -12.43
C ASP A 126 5.83 -21.94 -12.13
N PHE A 127 5.28 -21.31 -13.18
CA PHE A 127 4.13 -20.43 -13.09
C PHE A 127 3.29 -20.53 -14.37
N PRO A 128 1.94 -20.59 -14.30
CA PRO A 128 1.09 -20.56 -13.10
C PRO A 128 1.03 -21.88 -12.31
N TRP A 129 1.55 -22.98 -12.86
CA TRP A 129 1.56 -24.29 -12.21
C TRP A 129 2.46 -24.33 -10.95
N MET A 130 2.19 -25.30 -10.09
CA MET A 130 3.01 -25.71 -8.94
C MET A 130 3.27 -27.21 -9.09
N GLY A 131 4.33 -27.53 -9.85
CA GLY A 131 4.61 -28.89 -10.30
C GLY A 131 3.67 -29.30 -11.43
N GLU A 132 3.11 -30.52 -11.37
CA GLU A 132 2.20 -31.03 -12.41
C GLU A 132 0.79 -30.44 -12.34
N ARG A 133 0.44 -29.71 -11.27
CA ARG A 133 -0.91 -29.22 -10.98
C ARG A 133 -0.91 -27.71 -10.74
N TRP A 134 -2.09 -27.09 -10.76
CA TRP A 134 -2.25 -25.67 -10.42
C TRP A 134 -2.11 -25.42 -8.92
N ILE A 135 -2.54 -26.40 -8.12
CA ILE A 135 -2.54 -26.37 -6.66
C ILE A 135 -1.90 -27.70 -6.21
N PRO A 136 -0.94 -27.67 -5.26
CA PRO A 136 -0.35 -28.88 -4.69
C PRO A 136 -1.41 -29.80 -4.05
N PRO A 137 -1.12 -31.10 -3.87
CA PRO A 137 -2.00 -32.03 -3.19
C PRO A 137 -2.39 -31.55 -1.77
N SER A 138 -3.61 -31.84 -1.33
CA SER A 138 -4.11 -31.40 -0.02
C SER A 138 -3.29 -31.93 1.15
N GLU A 139 -2.71 -33.13 1.01
CA GLU A 139 -1.86 -33.77 2.02
C GLU A 139 -0.58 -32.98 2.25
N GLU A 140 -0.07 -32.32 1.21
CA GLU A 140 1.09 -31.43 1.29
C GLU A 140 0.72 -30.08 1.90
N LEU A 141 -0.44 -29.51 1.53
CA LEU A 141 -0.88 -28.20 2.00
C LEU A 141 -1.33 -28.20 3.47
N PHE A 142 -1.91 -29.29 3.95
CA PHE A 142 -2.45 -29.44 5.30
C PHE A 142 -1.83 -30.64 6.02
N SER A 143 -0.51 -30.60 6.19
CA SER A 143 0.22 -31.67 6.85
C SER A 143 0.16 -31.54 8.38
N ASP A 144 -0.13 -32.66 9.06
CA ASP A 144 -0.10 -32.77 10.52
C ASP A 144 1.30 -32.52 11.10
N PHE A 145 2.36 -32.64 10.27
CA PHE A 145 3.74 -32.33 10.66
C PHE A 145 3.89 -30.93 11.26
N TYR A 146 3.12 -29.96 10.75
CA TYR A 146 3.18 -28.58 11.23
C TYR A 146 2.28 -28.34 12.44
N SER A 147 1.37 -29.24 12.81
CA SER A 147 0.56 -29.09 14.02
C SER A 147 1.39 -29.38 15.26
N LYS A 148 1.25 -28.54 16.30
CA LYS A 148 1.92 -28.76 17.60
C LYS A 148 0.96 -29.20 18.69
N LYS A 149 -0.33 -29.32 18.38
CA LYS A 149 -1.36 -29.72 19.33
C LYS A 149 -1.90 -31.10 18.96
N ALA A 150 -2.08 -31.94 19.97
CA ALA A 150 -2.66 -33.27 19.80
C ALA A 150 -4.10 -33.25 19.23
N ASP A 151 -4.81 -32.12 19.36
CA ASP A 151 -6.17 -31.93 18.85
C ASP A 151 -6.23 -31.29 17.45
N ALA A 152 -5.08 -31.07 16.79
CA ALA A 152 -4.94 -30.46 15.47
C ALA A 152 -5.62 -29.09 15.28
N ARG A 153 -6.02 -28.39 16.36
CA ARG A 153 -6.71 -27.10 16.26
C ARG A 153 -5.84 -25.97 15.68
N ASP A 154 -4.53 -26.17 15.62
CA ASP A 154 -3.58 -25.23 15.04
C ASP A 154 -3.14 -25.58 13.62
N LEU A 155 -3.67 -26.67 13.03
CA LEU A 155 -3.29 -27.17 11.71
C LEU A 155 -3.33 -26.09 10.63
N TRP A 156 -4.45 -25.36 10.53
CA TRP A 156 -4.70 -24.39 9.46
C TRP A 156 -3.74 -23.20 9.47
N TRP A 157 -3.64 -22.49 10.60
CA TRP A 157 -2.81 -21.28 10.66
C TRP A 157 -1.31 -21.61 10.69
N ARG A 158 -0.92 -22.77 11.24
CA ARG A 158 0.47 -23.21 11.19
C ARG A 158 0.88 -23.61 9.79
N ASN A 159 0.06 -24.38 9.07
CA ASN A 159 0.37 -24.66 7.67
C ASN A 159 0.44 -23.36 6.86
N ALA A 160 -0.49 -22.42 7.03
CA ALA A 160 -0.45 -21.15 6.29
C ALA A 160 0.83 -20.30 6.54
N LEU A 161 1.47 -20.42 7.72
CA LEU A 161 2.59 -19.56 8.13
C LEU A 161 3.93 -20.29 8.33
N GLU A 162 3.94 -21.61 8.38
CA GLU A 162 5.11 -22.47 8.64
C GLU A 162 5.32 -23.51 7.53
N ASN A 163 4.29 -23.89 6.75
CA ASN A 163 4.43 -24.81 5.63
C ASN A 163 4.85 -24.04 4.36
N PRO A 164 6.05 -24.31 3.80
CA PRO A 164 6.54 -23.59 2.62
C PRO A 164 5.61 -23.68 1.42
N SER A 165 5.03 -24.85 1.13
CA SER A 165 4.16 -25.06 -0.04
C SER A 165 2.87 -24.24 0.06
N LEU A 166 2.21 -24.26 1.23
CA LEU A 166 1.00 -23.47 1.44
C LEU A 166 1.30 -21.96 1.49
N ALA A 167 2.38 -21.54 2.16
CA ALA A 167 2.79 -20.15 2.19
C ALA A 167 3.08 -19.60 0.77
N GLN A 168 3.70 -20.42 -0.09
CA GLN A 168 3.96 -20.06 -1.48
C GLN A 168 2.65 -19.94 -2.28
N LEU A 169 1.72 -20.90 -2.13
CA LEU A 169 0.40 -20.84 -2.76
C LEU A 169 -0.41 -19.62 -2.31
N ASP A 170 -0.49 -19.37 -1.00
CA ASP A 170 -1.19 -18.23 -0.41
C ASP A 170 -0.66 -16.91 -0.97
N HIS A 171 0.67 -16.78 -1.08
CA HIS A 171 1.28 -15.60 -1.68
C HIS A 171 0.93 -15.45 -3.17
N ARG A 172 0.97 -16.53 -3.96
CA ARG A 172 0.59 -16.52 -5.38
C ARG A 172 -0.87 -16.10 -5.58
N ILE A 173 -1.78 -16.61 -4.75
CA ILE A 173 -3.20 -16.25 -4.77
C ILE A 173 -3.36 -14.77 -4.40
N LEU A 174 -2.78 -14.33 -3.28
CA LEU A 174 -2.83 -12.93 -2.85
C LEU A 174 -2.25 -11.97 -3.91
N ALA A 175 -1.13 -12.32 -4.53
CA ALA A 175 -0.52 -11.51 -5.59
C ALA A 175 -1.44 -11.40 -6.82
N SER A 176 -2.02 -12.52 -7.25
CA SER A 176 -2.96 -12.56 -8.38
C SER A 176 -4.24 -11.76 -8.09
N THR A 177 -4.83 -11.92 -6.90
CA THR A 177 -5.99 -11.14 -6.46
C THR A 177 -5.66 -9.66 -6.36
N THR A 178 -4.49 -9.30 -5.83
CA THR A 178 -4.03 -7.90 -5.73
C THR A 178 -3.90 -7.28 -7.12
N PHE A 179 -3.24 -7.96 -8.05
CA PHE A 179 -3.08 -7.49 -9.42
C PHE A 179 -4.43 -7.34 -10.12
N GLY A 180 -5.30 -8.35 -10.03
CA GLY A 180 -6.67 -8.29 -10.56
C GLY A 180 -7.47 -7.12 -10.00
N ALA A 181 -7.38 -6.87 -8.69
CA ALA A 181 -8.06 -5.73 -8.05
C ALA A 181 -7.49 -4.37 -8.49
N ILE A 182 -6.18 -4.26 -8.73
CA ILE A 182 -5.55 -3.07 -9.32
C ILE A 182 -6.07 -2.82 -10.74
N VAL A 183 -6.10 -3.86 -11.57
CA VAL A 183 -6.63 -3.79 -12.94
C VAL A 183 -8.11 -3.42 -12.92
N ALA A 184 -8.91 -3.99 -12.02
CA ALA A 184 -10.33 -3.67 -11.84
C ALA A 184 -10.54 -2.20 -11.42
N LEU A 185 -9.76 -1.69 -10.46
CA LEU A 185 -9.81 -0.28 -10.05
C LEU A 185 -9.41 0.65 -11.20
N PHE A 186 -8.38 0.27 -11.97
CA PHE A 186 -7.95 1.00 -13.15
C PHE A 186 -9.06 1.05 -14.21
N ALA A 187 -9.64 -0.11 -14.55
CA ALA A 187 -10.76 -0.22 -15.48
C ALA A 187 -11.97 0.59 -15.01
N TYR A 188 -12.34 0.49 -13.73
CA TYR A 188 -13.41 1.29 -13.13
C TYR A 188 -13.16 2.80 -13.30
N SER A 189 -11.93 3.27 -13.10
CA SER A 189 -11.57 4.68 -13.27
C SER A 189 -11.77 5.19 -14.70
N LYS A 190 -11.67 4.29 -15.68
CA LYS A 190 -11.84 4.59 -17.11
C LYS A 190 -13.29 4.44 -17.51
N LEU A 191 -13.95 3.32 -17.18
CA LEU A 191 -15.30 2.97 -17.65
C LEU A 191 -16.39 3.77 -16.93
N SER A 192 -16.24 4.07 -15.64
CA SER A 192 -17.22 4.86 -14.90
C SER A 192 -17.17 6.33 -15.32
N ARG A 193 -18.25 6.82 -15.96
CA ARG A 193 -18.41 8.24 -16.33
C ARG A 193 -18.21 9.16 -15.12
N ARG A 194 -18.71 8.74 -13.95
CA ARG A 194 -18.58 9.47 -12.68
C ARG A 194 -17.13 9.56 -12.22
N ALA A 195 -16.43 8.43 -12.15
CA ALA A 195 -15.02 8.41 -11.75
C ALA A 195 -14.16 9.24 -12.71
N ARG A 196 -14.40 9.13 -14.02
CA ARG A 196 -13.68 9.87 -15.06
C ARG A 196 -13.84 11.39 -14.92
N ALA A 197 -15.05 11.87 -14.59
CA ALA A 197 -15.33 13.30 -14.42
C ALA A 197 -14.75 13.88 -13.11
N LEU A 198 -14.82 13.08 -12.03
CA LEU A 198 -14.44 13.52 -10.69
C LEU A 198 -12.94 13.38 -10.40
N LEU A 199 -12.25 12.39 -10.97
CA LEU A 199 -10.84 12.15 -10.67
C LEU A 199 -9.92 13.29 -11.15
N PRO A 200 -9.20 13.97 -10.23
CA PRO A 200 -8.18 14.95 -10.60
C PRO A 200 -7.10 14.34 -11.49
N ARG A 201 -6.45 15.19 -12.30
CA ARG A 201 -5.34 14.76 -13.19
C ARG A 201 -4.21 14.08 -12.40
N ALA A 202 -3.89 14.59 -11.21
CA ALA A 202 -2.85 14.02 -10.35
C ALA A 202 -3.20 12.60 -9.88
N SER A 203 -4.46 12.34 -9.50
CA SER A 203 -4.94 11.02 -9.07
C SER A 203 -4.89 10.02 -10.23
N ARG A 204 -5.24 10.45 -11.45
CA ARG A 204 -5.10 9.63 -12.66
C ARG A 204 -3.64 9.26 -12.94
N LYS A 205 -2.72 10.23 -12.84
CA LYS A 205 -1.27 9.95 -12.99
C LYS A 205 -0.78 8.94 -11.94
N ALA A 206 -1.17 9.11 -10.68
CA ALA A 206 -0.82 8.18 -9.62
C ALA A 206 -1.36 6.77 -9.90
N LEU A 207 -2.60 6.64 -10.37
CA LEU A 207 -3.21 5.36 -10.72
C LEU A 207 -2.50 4.66 -11.90
N HIS A 208 -2.01 5.40 -12.89
CA HIS A 208 -1.15 4.84 -13.94
C HIS A 208 0.18 4.32 -13.37
N GLY A 209 0.77 5.04 -12.41
CA GLY A 209 1.95 4.57 -11.70
C GLY A 209 1.68 3.29 -10.89
N VAL A 210 0.55 3.22 -10.18
CA VAL A 210 0.11 1.98 -9.49
C VAL A 210 0.05 0.81 -10.46
N LEU A 211 -0.59 0.96 -11.62
CA LEU A 211 -0.66 -0.11 -12.62
C LEU A 211 0.73 -0.50 -13.15
N GLY A 212 1.58 0.49 -13.45
CA GLY A 212 2.94 0.24 -13.93
C GLY A 212 3.81 -0.54 -12.93
N PHE A 213 3.79 -0.13 -11.65
CA PHE A 213 4.50 -0.85 -10.59
C PHE A 213 3.87 -2.20 -10.28
N ALA A 214 2.56 -2.38 -10.47
CA ALA A 214 1.92 -3.69 -10.32
C ALA A 214 2.37 -4.68 -11.41
N CYS A 215 2.45 -4.23 -12.67
CA CYS A 215 3.01 -5.05 -13.75
C CYS A 215 4.47 -5.41 -13.47
N LEU A 216 5.30 -4.42 -13.09
CA LEU A 216 6.69 -4.66 -12.70
C LEU A 216 6.80 -5.67 -11.56
N GLN A 217 5.93 -5.57 -10.54
CA GLN A 217 5.94 -6.47 -9.39
C GLN A 217 5.61 -7.91 -9.78
N VAL A 218 4.61 -8.12 -10.64
CA VAL A 218 4.27 -9.44 -11.17
C VAL A 218 5.43 -10.00 -11.98
N THR A 219 6.03 -9.20 -12.87
CA THR A 219 7.20 -9.61 -13.64
C THR A 219 8.36 -10.01 -12.72
N LEU A 220 8.70 -9.20 -11.72
CA LEU A 220 9.77 -9.49 -10.75
C LEU A 220 9.47 -10.75 -9.93
N GLY A 221 8.21 -10.97 -9.54
CA GLY A 221 7.81 -12.14 -8.76
C GLY A 221 7.96 -13.44 -9.56
N ILE A 222 7.45 -13.44 -10.79
CA ILE A 222 7.58 -14.59 -11.71
C ILE A 222 9.05 -14.84 -12.05
N THR A 223 9.84 -13.81 -12.36
CA THR A 223 11.26 -14.02 -12.69
C THR A 223 12.08 -14.47 -11.47
N THR A 224 11.81 -13.95 -10.27
CA THR A 224 12.43 -14.45 -9.03
C THR A 224 12.20 -15.95 -8.87
N LEU A 225 11.00 -16.41 -9.21
CA LEU A 225 10.61 -17.81 -9.11
C LEU A 225 11.27 -18.67 -10.20
N LEU A 226 11.22 -18.25 -11.47
CA LEU A 226 11.79 -18.99 -12.59
C LEU A 226 13.32 -19.15 -12.50
N TYR A 227 14.02 -18.16 -11.92
CA TYR A 227 15.48 -18.18 -11.79
C TYR A 227 15.98 -18.72 -10.43
N LEU A 228 15.14 -19.43 -9.67
CA LEU A 228 15.49 -20.04 -8.38
C LEU A 228 15.96 -19.02 -7.32
N VAL A 229 15.21 -17.92 -7.18
CA VAL A 229 15.36 -16.90 -6.13
C VAL A 229 16.77 -16.27 -6.08
N PRO A 230 17.31 -15.73 -7.20
CA PRO A 230 18.60 -15.08 -7.15
C PRO A 230 18.47 -13.78 -6.34
N LEU A 231 19.41 -13.56 -5.41
CA LEU A 231 19.33 -12.48 -4.42
C LEU A 231 19.03 -11.09 -5.03
N PRO A 232 19.61 -10.69 -6.19
CA PRO A 232 19.25 -9.41 -6.81
C PRO A 232 17.78 -9.31 -7.22
N LEU A 233 17.19 -10.37 -7.81
CA LEU A 233 15.78 -10.36 -8.21
C LEU A 233 14.87 -10.40 -6.99
N ALA A 234 15.17 -11.25 -5.99
CA ALA A 234 14.40 -11.32 -4.76
C ALA A 234 14.40 -9.96 -4.02
N SER A 235 15.56 -9.31 -3.92
CA SER A 235 15.69 -7.97 -3.31
C SER A 235 14.96 -6.90 -4.13
N ALA A 236 15.07 -6.94 -5.46
CA ALA A 236 14.33 -6.05 -6.34
C ALA A 236 12.81 -6.24 -6.20
N HIS A 237 12.34 -7.47 -6.05
CA HIS A 237 10.93 -7.79 -5.82
C HIS A 237 10.44 -7.24 -4.47
N GLN A 238 11.22 -7.37 -3.40
CA GLN A 238 10.89 -6.75 -2.10
C GLN A 238 10.85 -5.22 -2.20
N ALA A 239 11.84 -4.59 -2.85
CA ALA A 239 11.85 -3.15 -3.07
C ALA A 239 10.68 -2.68 -3.96
N GLY A 240 10.33 -3.46 -4.98
CA GLY A 240 9.19 -3.25 -5.86
C GLY A 240 7.86 -3.26 -5.10
N SER A 241 7.71 -4.13 -4.10
CA SER A 241 6.51 -4.17 -3.24
C SER A 241 6.33 -2.86 -2.45
N LEU A 242 7.43 -2.30 -1.92
CA LEU A 242 7.43 -1.02 -1.21
C LEU A 242 7.15 0.14 -2.17
N ALA A 243 7.68 0.09 -3.39
CA ALA A 243 7.40 1.08 -4.44
C ALA A 243 5.92 1.07 -4.85
N LEU A 244 5.32 -0.12 -5.04
CA LEU A 244 3.89 -0.27 -5.32
C LEU A 244 3.04 0.27 -4.17
N LEU A 245 3.37 -0.07 -2.92
CA LEU A 245 2.69 0.48 -1.73
C LEU A 245 2.82 2.01 -1.68
N SER A 246 3.99 2.55 -2.00
CA SER A 246 4.22 4.00 -2.07
C SER A 246 3.28 4.67 -3.08
N TYR A 247 3.10 4.09 -4.26
CA TYR A 247 2.18 4.61 -5.27
C TYR A 247 0.71 4.50 -4.86
N MET A 248 0.34 3.46 -4.10
CA MET A 248 -0.99 3.38 -3.48
C MET A 248 -1.22 4.50 -2.46
N LEU A 249 -0.23 4.82 -1.64
CA LEU A 249 -0.31 5.95 -0.71
C LEU A 249 -0.33 7.31 -1.42
N ILE A 250 0.42 7.45 -2.52
CA ILE A 250 0.33 8.63 -3.39
C ILE A 250 -1.08 8.75 -3.94
N LEU A 251 -1.66 7.68 -4.50
CA LEU A 251 -3.04 7.69 -5.00
C LEU A 251 -4.04 8.08 -3.91
N GLY A 252 -3.91 7.49 -2.71
CA GLY A 252 -4.70 7.83 -1.53
C GLY A 252 -4.60 9.32 -1.18
N SER A 253 -3.38 9.87 -1.09
CA SER A 253 -3.17 11.29 -0.79
C SER A 253 -3.83 12.22 -1.81
N ARG A 254 -3.95 11.81 -3.08
CA ARG A 254 -4.56 12.62 -4.15
C ARG A 254 -6.08 12.42 -4.27
N THR A 255 -6.68 11.52 -3.52
CA THR A 255 -8.11 11.20 -3.61
C THR A 255 -8.87 11.45 -2.32
N TRP A 256 -8.19 11.42 -1.18
CA TRP A 256 -8.76 11.79 0.10
C TRP A 256 -8.56 13.28 0.38
N LEU A 257 -9.50 13.85 1.14
CA LEU A 257 -9.42 15.26 1.52
C LEU A 257 -8.26 15.49 2.49
N PRO A 258 -7.61 16.66 2.40
CA PRO A 258 -6.68 17.10 3.44
C PRO A 258 -7.37 17.22 4.80
N ARG A 259 -6.55 17.36 5.85
CA ARG A 259 -7.00 17.46 7.24
C ARG A 259 -8.05 18.56 7.40
N GLN A 260 -9.07 18.31 8.24
CA GLN A 260 -10.14 19.29 8.50
C GLN A 260 -9.60 20.66 8.96
N ARG A 261 -8.52 20.67 9.75
CA ARG A 261 -7.83 21.90 10.18
C ARG A 261 -7.28 22.69 8.99
N PHE A 262 -6.67 22.01 8.02
CA PHE A 262 -6.17 22.65 6.81
C PHE A 262 -7.32 23.17 5.94
N VAL A 263 -8.38 22.37 5.78
CA VAL A 263 -9.58 22.78 5.05
C VAL A 263 -10.20 24.06 5.65
N ALA A 264 -10.26 24.16 6.98
CA ALA A 264 -10.72 25.37 7.67
C ALA A 264 -9.79 26.57 7.47
N LEU A 265 -8.45 26.38 7.53
CA LEU A 265 -7.47 27.42 7.25
C LEU A 265 -7.57 27.92 5.80
N LEU A 266 -7.75 27.01 4.85
CA LEU A 266 -7.91 27.34 3.45
C LEU A 266 -9.19 28.15 3.23
N ALA A 267 -10.30 27.77 3.86
CA ALA A 267 -11.55 28.54 3.82
C ALA A 267 -11.36 29.97 4.37
N LYS A 268 -10.64 30.13 5.48
CA LYS A 268 -10.28 31.45 6.03
C LYS A 268 -9.45 32.28 5.04
N ARG A 269 -8.43 31.69 4.40
CA ARG A 269 -7.63 32.39 3.38
C ARG A 269 -8.45 32.82 2.18
N VAL A 270 -9.39 31.98 1.70
CA VAL A 270 -10.31 32.33 0.61
C VAL A 270 -11.14 33.57 0.98
N ALA A 271 -11.70 33.59 2.19
CA ALA A 271 -12.49 34.72 2.67
C ALA A 271 -11.66 36.02 2.74
N GLN A 272 -10.41 35.93 3.18
CA GLN A 272 -9.50 37.07 3.33
C GLN A 272 -8.99 37.63 1.99
N SER A 273 -8.93 36.82 0.92
CA SER A 273 -8.45 37.26 -0.40
C SER A 273 -9.38 38.23 -1.17
N GLY A 274 -10.53 38.60 -0.60
CA GLY A 274 -11.42 39.67 -1.08
C GLY A 274 -12.15 39.40 -2.42
N PRO A 275 -13.28 40.09 -2.69
CA PRO A 275 -14.10 39.87 -3.89
C PRO A 275 -13.45 40.35 -5.21
N ALA A 276 -12.38 41.15 -5.16
CA ALA A 276 -11.67 41.64 -6.35
C ALA A 276 -10.98 40.50 -7.14
N ASN A 277 -10.46 39.48 -6.45
CA ASN A 277 -9.89 38.28 -7.10
C ASN A 277 -10.98 37.27 -7.52
N ALA A 278 -12.15 37.30 -6.89
CA ALA A 278 -13.29 36.47 -7.27
C ALA A 278 -13.93 36.91 -8.60
N ARG A 279 -13.97 38.21 -8.90
CA ARG A 279 -14.49 38.75 -10.18
C ARG A 279 -13.55 38.55 -11.37
N ALA A 280 -12.23 38.58 -11.16
CA ALA A 280 -11.25 38.25 -12.21
C ALA A 280 -11.30 36.76 -12.60
N ALA A 281 -11.61 35.87 -11.65
CA ALA A 281 -11.78 34.43 -11.91
C ALA A 281 -13.07 34.07 -12.69
N ILE A 282 -14.07 34.96 -12.72
CA ILE A 282 -15.34 34.79 -13.47
C ILE A 282 -15.19 35.22 -14.94
N LYS A 283 -14.20 36.04 -15.29
CA LYS A 283 -13.96 36.51 -16.67
C LYS A 283 -13.14 35.56 -17.57
N SER A 284 -12.90 34.32 -17.14
CA SER A 284 -12.34 33.29 -18.04
C SER A 284 -13.48 32.68 -18.89
N PRO A 285 -13.39 32.58 -20.22
CA PRO A 285 -14.54 32.35 -21.12
C PRO A 285 -15.22 30.96 -21.04
N HIS A 286 -14.90 30.13 -20.04
CA HIS A 286 -15.26 28.71 -20.02
C HIS A 286 -16.02 28.24 -18.78
N LEU A 287 -16.62 29.14 -17.98
CA LEU A 287 -17.40 28.75 -16.80
C LEU A 287 -18.81 29.36 -16.80
N HIS A 288 -19.80 28.51 -17.03
CA HIS A 288 -21.22 28.82 -16.97
C HIS A 288 -21.63 29.31 -15.55
N PRO A 289 -22.53 30.29 -15.39
CA PRO A 289 -22.73 31.02 -14.12
C PRO A 289 -23.47 30.26 -12.99
N ARG A 290 -23.74 28.95 -13.12
CA ARG A 290 -24.68 28.24 -12.23
C ARG A 290 -24.06 27.53 -11.01
N ASN A 291 -22.74 27.53 -10.84
CA ASN A 291 -22.12 26.90 -9.68
C ASN A 291 -21.63 27.94 -8.68
N ASN A 292 -22.53 28.33 -7.77
CA ASN A 292 -22.23 29.19 -6.63
C ASN A 292 -21.12 28.57 -5.76
N VAL A 293 -19.92 29.14 -5.85
CA VAL A 293 -18.71 28.77 -5.08
C VAL A 293 -18.97 28.76 -3.57
N PHE A 294 -19.95 29.54 -3.10
CA PHE A 294 -20.35 29.63 -1.69
C PHE A 294 -21.08 28.40 -1.14
N LYS A 295 -21.72 27.56 -1.98
CA LYS A 295 -22.34 26.31 -1.49
C LYS A 295 -21.31 25.25 -1.08
N ALA A 296 -20.03 25.42 -1.43
CA ALA A 296 -18.97 24.47 -1.06
C ALA A 296 -18.42 24.71 0.37
N PHE A 297 -18.74 25.83 1.01
CA PHE A 297 -18.20 26.23 2.31
C PHE A 297 -19.29 26.87 3.20
N PRO A 298 -20.03 26.06 3.98
CA PRO A 298 -21.07 26.56 4.90
C PRO A 298 -20.55 27.55 5.95
N ALA A 299 -19.24 27.50 6.24
CA ALA A 299 -18.56 28.41 7.16
C ALA A 299 -18.42 29.86 6.65
N LEU A 300 -18.80 30.13 5.40
CA LEU A 300 -18.76 31.46 4.78
C LEU A 300 -20.16 32.09 4.63
N GLN A 301 -21.19 31.47 5.22
CA GLN A 301 -22.59 31.93 5.19
C GLN A 301 -23.06 32.57 6.50
N LYS A 302 -22.13 32.91 7.40
CA LYS A 302 -22.40 33.69 8.61
C LYS A 302 -21.54 34.94 8.61
#